data_AF-A0A7I8X5Q5-F1
#
_entry.id   AF-A0A7I8X5Q5-F1
#
_cell.length_a   1.000
_cell.length_b   1.000
_cell.length_c   1.000
_cell.angle_alpha   90.00
_cell.angle_beta   90.00
_cell.angle_gamma   90.00
#
_symmetry.space_group_name_H-M   'P 1'
#
loop_
_entity.id
_entity.type
_entity.pdbx_description
1 polymer ?
#
loop_
_entity_poly.entity_id
_entity_poly.type
_entity_poly.pdbx_seq_one_letter_code
_entity_poly.pdbx_strand_id
1 'polypeptide(L)'
;MAILKPDKDEIKNICTKMGVGELFGLFACIVTARSWESVTKGITKVKTTASETSHIREFASSLIPQISQVLDRMPRAMLLILKTNDLLRAIEHRLGAQNRSDAFLEMSRQCSRTVFDYRRAKTKSVVAKFVLTVKLYTILFKIYLYEVYLRFREMFYGAESLRAQSTSRPLSIVY
;
A
#
# COMPACT_ATOMS: atom_id res chain seq x y z
N MET A 1 13.48 -2.02 6.11
CA MET A 1 12.46 -0.94 6.22
C MET A 1 12.90 0.29 5.44
N ALA A 2 13.96 0.17 4.62
CA ALA A 2 14.62 1.22 3.86
C ALA A 2 13.70 2.24 3.16
N ILE A 3 12.74 1.75 2.36
CA ILE A 3 11.85 2.60 1.55
C ILE A 3 10.88 3.42 2.43
N LEU A 4 10.49 2.91 3.60
CA LEU A 4 9.57 3.60 4.51
C LEU A 4 10.29 4.60 5.43
N LYS A 5 11.59 4.41 5.69
CA LYS A 5 12.44 5.27 6.53
C LYS A 5 13.37 6.21 5.73
N PRO A 6 12.97 6.57 4.50
CA PRO A 6 13.83 7.15 3.45
C PRO A 6 15.34 6.86 3.51
N ASP A 7 15.77 5.64 3.85
CA ASP A 7 17.19 5.34 4.02
C ASP A 7 17.85 5.03 2.66
N LYS A 8 18.54 6.01 2.09
CA LYS A 8 19.16 5.92 0.77
C LYS A 8 20.24 4.84 0.70
N ASP A 9 21.03 4.70 1.76
CA ASP A 9 22.15 3.76 1.80
C ASP A 9 21.64 2.32 1.96
N GLU A 10 20.62 2.11 2.79
CA GLU A 10 19.95 0.81 2.91
C GLU A 10 19.27 0.43 1.58
N ILE A 11 18.60 1.37 0.89
CA ILE A 11 18.00 1.12 -0.43
C ILE A 11 19.08 0.73 -1.44
N LYS A 12 20.18 1.48 -1.53
CA LYS A 12 21.28 1.19 -2.46
C LYS A 12 21.86 -0.19 -2.21
N ASN A 13 22.14 -0.54 -0.95
CA ASN A 13 22.68 -1.86 -0.59
C ASN A 13 21.74 -3.00 -0.99
N ILE A 14 20.44 -2.85 -0.75
CA ILE A 14 19.43 -3.86 -1.12
C ILE A 14 19.33 -3.98 -2.65
N CYS A 15 19.31 -2.87 -3.39
CA CYS A 15 19.28 -2.86 -4.85
C CYS A 15 20.54 -3.48 -5.48
N THR A 16 21.72 -3.24 -4.90
CA THR A 16 22.96 -3.91 -5.32
C THR A 16 22.87 -5.42 -5.12
N LYS A 17 22.35 -5.89 -3.98
CA LYS A 17 22.12 -7.32 -3.71
C LYS A 17 21.11 -7.95 -4.66
N MET A 18 20.16 -7.16 -5.18
CA MET A 18 19.15 -7.61 -6.14
C MET A 18 19.63 -7.52 -7.62
N GLY A 19 20.86 -7.09 -7.88
CA GLY A 19 21.39 -6.95 -9.24
C GLY A 19 21.01 -5.65 -9.97
N VAL A 20 20.22 -4.78 -9.34
CA VAL A 20 19.77 -3.50 -9.90
C VAL A 20 20.86 -2.42 -9.85
N GLY A 21 21.76 -2.50 -8.87
CA GLY A 21 22.96 -1.66 -8.78
C GLY A 21 22.66 -0.16 -8.72
N GLU A 22 23.23 0.61 -9.65
CA GLU A 22 23.13 2.08 -9.70
C GLU A 22 21.72 2.61 -10.02
N LEU A 23 20.83 1.75 -10.54
CA LEU A 23 19.44 2.12 -10.86
C LEU A 23 18.50 2.05 -9.64
N PHE A 24 19.05 2.08 -8.42
CA PHE A 24 18.28 2.00 -7.18
C PHE A 24 17.22 3.11 -7.04
N GLY A 25 17.48 4.29 -7.60
CA GLY A 25 16.52 5.40 -7.61
C GLY A 25 15.30 5.09 -8.48
N LEU A 26 15.52 4.59 -9.70
CA LEU A 26 14.45 4.18 -10.61
C LEU A 26 13.64 3.02 -10.03
N PHE A 27 14.31 2.03 -9.45
CA PHE A 27 13.64 0.93 -8.74
C PHE A 27 12.75 1.42 -7.61
N ALA A 28 13.23 2.36 -6.79
CA ALA A 28 12.42 2.93 -5.71
C ALA A 28 11.18 3.66 -6.26
N CYS A 29 11.33 4.41 -7.36
CA CYS A 29 10.19 5.04 -8.04
C CYS A 29 9.18 4.00 -8.58
N ILE A 30 9.64 2.90 -9.18
CA ILE A 30 8.78 1.82 -9.70
C ILE A 30 7.99 1.15 -8.57
N VAL A 31 8.65 0.76 -7.48
CA VAL A 31 8.01 0.01 -6.38
C VAL A 31 7.06 0.89 -5.58
N THR A 32 7.35 2.18 -5.45
CA THR A 32 6.56 3.11 -4.64
C THR A 32 5.49 3.82 -5.46
N ALA A 33 5.60 3.83 -6.79
CA ALA A 33 4.82 4.69 -7.69
C ALA A 33 4.89 6.17 -7.28
N ARG A 34 6.04 6.61 -6.75
CA ARG A 34 6.30 8.00 -6.31
C ARG A 34 7.53 8.57 -7.01
N SER A 35 7.60 9.90 -7.06
CA SER A 35 8.79 10.59 -7.55
C SER A 35 9.98 10.37 -6.61
N TRP A 36 11.20 10.44 -7.16
CA TRP A 36 12.42 10.31 -6.36
C TRP A 36 12.49 11.33 -5.22
N GLU A 37 11.98 12.54 -5.45
CA GLU A 37 11.89 13.58 -4.43
C GLU A 37 10.97 13.18 -3.27
N SER A 38 9.79 12.63 -3.58
CA SER A 38 8.87 12.09 -2.55
C SER A 38 9.46 10.89 -1.81
N VAL A 39 10.18 10.01 -2.49
CA VAL A 39 10.85 8.86 -1.87
C VAL A 39 11.90 9.33 -0.86
N THR A 40 12.71 10.33 -1.23
CA THR A 40 13.80 10.84 -0.37
C THR A 40 13.33 11.74 0.76
N LYS A 41 12.25 12.51 0.58
CA LYS A 41 11.60 13.30 1.65
C LYS A 41 10.74 12.45 2.59
N GLY A 42 10.32 11.27 2.13
CA GLY A 42 9.49 10.33 2.87
C GLY A 42 8.07 10.28 2.32
N ILE A 43 7.70 9.10 1.83
CA ILE A 43 6.42 8.83 1.14
C ILE A 43 5.21 9.12 2.04
N THR A 44 5.36 8.95 3.36
CA THR A 44 4.31 9.21 4.35
C THR A 44 4.05 10.70 4.60
N LYS A 45 5.01 11.58 4.29
CA LYS A 45 4.93 13.01 4.62
C LYS A 45 4.37 13.85 3.47
N VAL A 46 4.51 13.39 2.23
CA VAL A 46 4.11 14.13 1.02
C VAL A 46 2.81 13.53 0.47
N LYS A 47 1.74 14.32 0.37
CA LYS A 47 0.50 13.90 -0.30
C LYS A 47 0.74 13.78 -1.80
N THR A 48 0.20 12.73 -2.42
CA THR A 48 0.25 12.53 -3.87
C THR A 48 -0.66 13.55 -4.55
N THR A 49 -0.10 14.34 -5.46
CA THR A 49 -0.86 15.31 -6.28
C THR A 49 -1.07 14.74 -7.67
N ALA A 50 -2.20 15.03 -8.32
CA ALA A 50 -2.48 14.55 -9.69
C ALA A 50 -1.40 14.98 -10.70
N SER A 51 -0.79 16.16 -10.51
CA SER A 51 0.36 16.62 -11.30
C SER A 51 1.61 15.78 -11.10
N GLU A 52 1.87 15.29 -9.87
CA GLU A 52 2.98 14.37 -9.58
C GLU A 52 2.79 13.06 -10.36
N THR A 53 1.56 12.53 -10.39
CA THR A 53 1.25 11.30 -11.12
C THR A 53 1.43 11.46 -12.63
N SER A 54 0.98 12.56 -13.22
CA SER A 54 1.20 12.84 -14.66
C SER A 54 2.68 12.98 -14.99
N HIS A 55 3.43 13.72 -14.17
CA HIS A 55 4.88 13.91 -14.37
C HIS A 55 5.66 12.59 -14.25
N ILE A 56 5.28 11.72 -13.30
CA ILE A 56 5.86 10.37 -13.19
C ILE A 56 5.54 9.54 -14.43
N ARG A 57 4.33 9.64 -14.98
CA ARG A 57 3.92 8.86 -16.16
C ARG A 57 4.67 9.28 -17.42
N GLU A 58 4.83 10.57 -17.64
CA GLU A 58 5.61 11.12 -18.75
C GLU A 58 7.09 10.73 -18.62
N PHE A 59 7.66 10.89 -17.43
CA PHE A 59 9.03 10.48 -17.11
C PHE A 59 9.22 8.95 -17.23
N ALA A 60 8.25 8.15 -16.83
CA ALA A 60 8.31 6.69 -17.00
C ALA A 60 8.29 6.28 -18.48
N SER A 61 7.56 7.01 -19.32
CA SER A 61 7.46 6.74 -20.76
C SER A 61 8.79 6.98 -21.49
N SER A 62 9.56 8.00 -21.07
CA SER A 62 10.91 8.24 -21.60
C SER A 62 11.97 7.27 -21.06
N LEU A 63 11.70 6.63 -19.90
CA LEU A 63 12.61 5.71 -19.23
C LEU A 63 12.29 4.22 -19.43
N ILE A 64 11.34 3.87 -20.30
CA ILE A 64 10.97 2.46 -20.58
C ILE A 64 12.18 1.54 -20.82
N PRO A 65 13.21 1.94 -21.61
CA PRO A 65 14.39 1.10 -21.80
C PRO A 65 15.13 0.78 -20.48
N GLN A 66 15.22 1.76 -19.58
CA GLN A 66 15.90 1.61 -18.29
C GLN A 66 15.04 0.81 -17.31
N ILE A 67 13.72 0.97 -17.36
CA ILE A 67 12.77 0.14 -16.60
C ILE A 67 12.93 -1.33 -17.00
N SER A 68 13.03 -1.62 -18.30
CA SER A 68 13.26 -2.99 -18.79
C SER A 68 14.57 -3.57 -18.26
N GLN A 69 15.65 -2.78 -18.21
CA GLN A 69 16.93 -3.23 -17.65
C GLN A 69 16.86 -3.51 -16.15
N VAL A 70 16.11 -2.70 -15.38
CA VAL A 70 15.88 -2.96 -13.95
C VAL A 70 15.12 -4.27 -13.76
N LEU A 71 14.05 -4.48 -14.52
CA LEU A 71 13.22 -5.69 -14.42
C LEU A 71 13.98 -6.95 -14.86
N ASP A 72 14.83 -6.87 -15.88
CA ASP A 72 15.63 -8.00 -16.36
C ASP A 72 16.68 -8.46 -15.33
N ARG A 73 17.30 -7.50 -14.61
CA ARG A 73 18.30 -7.80 -13.58
C ARG A 73 17.72 -8.30 -12.27
N MET A 74 16.42 -8.08 -12.04
CA MET A 74 15.77 -8.46 -10.79
C MET A 74 15.61 -9.98 -10.66
N PRO A 75 15.70 -10.52 -9.42
CA PRO A 75 15.46 -11.94 -9.21
C PRO A 75 14.00 -12.30 -9.54
N ARG A 76 13.80 -13.47 -10.17
CA ARG A 76 12.49 -13.96 -10.63
C ARG A 76 11.40 -13.93 -9.53
N ALA A 77 11.79 -14.21 -8.29
CA ALA A 77 10.87 -14.17 -7.15
C ALA A 77 10.25 -12.77 -6.93
N MET A 78 11.03 -11.70 -7.13
CA MET A 78 10.54 -10.33 -6.99
C MET A 78 9.64 -9.93 -8.16
N LEU A 79 9.96 -10.36 -9.39
CA LEU A 79 9.09 -10.17 -10.56
C LEU A 79 7.73 -10.86 -10.37
N LEU A 80 7.71 -12.06 -9.78
CA LEU A 80 6.48 -12.76 -9.45
C LEU A 80 5.63 -11.97 -8.44
N ILE A 81 6.25 -11.40 -7.41
CA ILE A 81 5.55 -10.57 -6.42
C ILE A 81 4.95 -9.33 -7.10
N LEU A 82 5.72 -8.63 -7.96
CA LEU A 82 5.24 -7.47 -8.69
C LEU A 82 4.07 -7.81 -9.62
N LYS A 83 4.19 -8.89 -10.41
CA LYS A 83 3.13 -9.34 -11.33
C LYS A 83 1.88 -9.79 -10.57
N THR A 84 2.04 -10.48 -9.45
CA THR A 84 0.90 -10.88 -8.61
C THR A 84 0.19 -9.66 -8.02
N ASN A 85 0.94 -8.64 -7.60
CA ASN A 85 0.37 -7.40 -7.08
C ASN A 85 -0.37 -6.60 -8.18
N ASP A 86 0.16 -6.59 -9.40
CA ASP A 86 -0.49 -5.97 -10.56
C ASP A 86 -1.80 -6.69 -10.93
N LEU A 87 -1.76 -8.02 -11.00
CA LEU A 87 -2.95 -8.85 -11.26
C LEU A 87 -4.03 -8.69 -10.18
N LEU A 88 -3.64 -8.64 -8.91
CA LEU A 88 -4.57 -8.39 -7.80
C LEU A 88 -5.28 -7.05 -7.95
N ARG A 89 -4.54 -5.98 -8.28
CA ARG A 89 -5.14 -4.67 -8.55
C ARG A 89 -6.09 -4.69 -9.76
N ALA A 90 -5.72 -5.40 -10.83
CA ALA A 90 -6.59 -5.52 -12.01
C ALA A 90 -7.91 -6.23 -11.68
N ILE A 91 -7.88 -7.25 -10.82
CA ILE A 91 -9.07 -7.95 -10.33
C ILE A 91 -9.92 -7.02 -9.45
N GLU A 92 -9.32 -6.31 -8.50
CA GLU A 92 -10.01 -5.33 -7.65
C GLU A 92 -10.71 -4.25 -8.48
N HIS A 93 -10.05 -3.76 -9.53
CA HIS A 93 -10.62 -2.79 -10.47
C HIS A 93 -11.82 -3.38 -11.23
N ARG A 94 -11.70 -4.59 -11.79
CA ARG A 94 -12.79 -5.26 -12.52
C ARG A 94 -14.00 -5.56 -11.64
N LEU A 95 -13.78 -5.86 -10.37
CA LEU A 95 -14.84 -6.11 -9.39
C LEU A 95 -15.42 -4.82 -8.77
N GLY A 96 -14.92 -3.64 -9.14
CA GLY A 96 -15.35 -2.36 -8.56
C GLY A 96 -15.03 -2.23 -7.07
N ALA A 97 -14.08 -3.01 -6.54
CA ALA A 97 -13.70 -3.03 -5.14
C ALA A 97 -12.58 -2.03 -4.79
N GLN A 98 -12.08 -1.26 -5.77
CA GLN A 98 -10.91 -0.37 -5.64
C GLN A 98 -11.03 0.67 -4.52
N ASN A 99 -12.24 1.14 -4.20
CA ASN A 99 -12.48 2.12 -3.13
C ASN A 99 -12.83 1.49 -1.78
N ARG A 100 -12.92 0.15 -1.70
CA ARG A 100 -13.29 -0.54 -0.49
C ARG A 100 -12.04 -0.78 0.36
N SER A 101 -11.95 -0.04 1.46
CA SER A 101 -10.86 -0.18 2.43
C SER A 101 -10.78 -1.61 3.03
N ASP A 102 -11.87 -2.38 2.99
CA ASP A 102 -11.96 -3.75 3.50
C ASP A 102 -10.91 -4.70 2.93
N ALA A 103 -10.66 -4.68 1.61
CA ALA A 103 -9.69 -5.57 0.98
C ALA A 103 -8.27 -5.33 1.53
N PHE A 104 -7.91 -4.07 1.72
CA PHE A 104 -6.63 -3.69 2.31
C PHE A 104 -6.53 -4.05 3.80
N LEU A 105 -7.63 -3.92 4.56
CA LEU A 105 -7.69 -4.32 5.97
C LEU A 105 -7.52 -5.83 6.13
N GLU A 106 -8.19 -6.63 5.30
CA GLU A 106 -8.05 -8.09 5.31
C GLU A 106 -6.65 -8.55 4.90
N MET A 107 -6.09 -7.96 3.84
CA MET A 107 -4.69 -8.21 3.46
C MET A 107 -3.73 -7.88 4.61
N SER A 108 -3.95 -6.75 5.30
CA SER A 108 -3.12 -6.32 6.43
C SER A 108 -3.22 -7.28 7.62
N ARG A 109 -4.42 -7.79 7.92
CA ARG A 109 -4.65 -8.81 8.96
C ARG A 109 -3.90 -10.09 8.64
N GLN A 110 -4.07 -10.61 7.44
CA GLN A 110 -3.47 -11.89 7.06
C GLN A 110 -1.95 -11.77 6.93
N CYS A 111 -1.43 -10.68 6.37
CA CYS A 111 0.00 -10.41 6.32
C CYS A 111 0.60 -10.34 7.73
N SER A 112 -0.06 -9.64 8.66
CA SER A 112 0.37 -9.58 10.05
C SER A 112 0.40 -10.96 10.69
N ARG A 113 -0.66 -11.77 10.55
CA ARG A 113 -0.70 -13.14 11.08
C ARG A 113 0.44 -13.99 10.53
N THR A 114 0.60 -14.05 9.21
CA THR A 114 1.66 -14.83 8.55
C THR A 114 3.07 -14.43 9.00
N VAL A 115 3.35 -13.13 9.13
CA VAL A 115 4.66 -12.65 9.60
C VAL A 115 4.93 -13.04 11.05
N PHE A 116 3.92 -12.95 11.92
CA PHE A 116 4.06 -13.36 13.31
C PHE A 116 4.13 -14.88 13.47
N ASP A 117 3.40 -15.64 12.67
CA ASP A 117 3.48 -17.11 12.64
C ASP A 117 4.86 -17.59 12.20
N TYR A 118 5.44 -16.96 11.17
CA TYR A 118 6.81 -17.22 10.75
C TYR A 118 7.82 -16.91 11.88
N ARG A 119 7.68 -15.77 12.56
CA ARG A 119 8.54 -15.42 13.70
C ARG A 119 8.37 -16.40 14.87
N ARG A 120 7.15 -16.86 15.12
CA ARG A 120 6.83 -17.84 16.16
C ARG A 120 7.45 -19.20 15.87
N ALA A 121 7.44 -19.65 14.61
CA ALA A 121 8.06 -20.91 14.19
C ALA A 121 9.58 -20.89 14.38
N LYS A 122 10.24 -19.75 14.14
CA LYS A 122 11.70 -19.61 14.30
C LYS A 122 12.16 -19.42 15.76
N THR A 123 11.26 -19.03 16.65
CA THR A 123 11.58 -18.74 18.07
C THR A 123 11.47 -20.00 18.93
N LYS A 124 12.50 -20.30 19.75
CA LYS A 124 12.48 -21.48 20.64
C LYS A 124 11.85 -21.20 22.02
N SER A 125 12.01 -19.99 22.57
CA SER A 125 11.51 -19.62 23.90
C SER A 125 9.99 -19.45 23.96
N VAL A 126 9.34 -20.04 24.96
CA VAL A 126 7.89 -19.93 25.19
C VAL A 126 7.46 -18.53 25.62
N VAL A 127 8.28 -17.84 26.42
CA VAL A 127 8.02 -16.45 26.86
C VAL A 127 8.07 -15.50 25.66
N ALA A 128 9.06 -15.68 24.79
CA ALA A 128 9.15 -14.89 23.56
C ALA A 128 7.96 -15.15 22.62
N LYS A 129 7.48 -16.41 22.52
CA LYS A 129 6.26 -16.74 21.77
C LYS A 129 5.01 -16.06 22.37
N PHE A 130 4.89 -16.01 23.69
CA PHE A 130 3.78 -15.31 24.35
C PHE A 130 3.81 -13.81 24.06
N VAL A 131 4.98 -13.17 24.21
CA VAL A 131 5.15 -11.74 23.89
C VAL A 131 4.83 -11.45 22.42
N LEU A 132 5.26 -12.31 21.49
CA LEU A 132 4.91 -12.19 20.07
C LEU A 132 3.40 -12.30 19.83
N THR A 133 2.73 -13.18 20.57
CA THR A 133 1.28 -13.38 20.49
C THR A 133 0.53 -12.14 20.99
N VAL A 134 0.92 -11.58 22.14
CA VAL A 134 0.35 -10.34 22.66
C VAL A 134 0.54 -9.19 21.66
N LYS A 135 1.73 -9.06 21.06
CA LYS A 135 2.00 -8.05 20.03
C LYS A 135 1.10 -8.23 18.80
N LEU A 136 0.87 -9.46 18.34
CA LEU A 136 -0.04 -9.74 17.22
C LEU A 136 -1.47 -9.28 17.57
N TYR A 137 -1.97 -9.63 18.75
CA TYR A 137 -3.31 -9.20 19.20
C TYR A 137 -3.41 -7.68 19.32
N THR A 138 -2.37 -6.99 19.81
CA THR A 138 -2.37 -5.51 19.83
C THR A 138 -2.49 -4.91 18.43
N ILE A 139 -1.80 -5.48 17.43
CA ILE A 139 -1.89 -5.02 16.04
C ILE A 139 -3.28 -5.30 15.47
N LEU A 140 -3.80 -6.52 15.64
CA LEU A 140 -5.14 -6.88 15.16
C LEU A 140 -6.23 -6.01 15.81
N PHE A 141 -6.10 -5.73 17.10
CA PHE A 141 -7.01 -4.84 17.82
C PHE A 141 -6.97 -3.41 17.26
N LYS A 142 -5.79 -2.88 16.93
CA LYS A 142 -5.68 -1.58 16.25
C LYS A 142 -6.36 -1.57 14.89
N ILE A 143 -6.19 -2.63 14.09
CA ILE A 143 -6.86 -2.75 12.79
C ILE A 143 -8.38 -2.82 12.97
N TYR A 144 -8.86 -3.58 13.97
CA TYR A 144 -10.29 -3.65 14.31
C TYR A 144 -10.86 -2.29 14.72
N LEU A 145 -10.19 -1.57 15.63
CA LEU A 145 -10.60 -0.22 16.02
C LEU A 145 -10.67 0.74 14.82
N TYR A 146 -9.70 0.63 13.90
CA TYR A 146 -9.69 1.44 12.69
C TYR A 146 -10.83 1.09 11.73
N GLU A 147 -11.18 -0.20 11.59
CA GLU A 147 -12.35 -0.63 10.82
C GLU A 147 -13.65 -0.10 11.43
N VAL A 148 -13.81 -0.21 12.74
CA VAL A 148 -14.97 0.33 13.46
C VAL A 148 -15.06 1.84 13.24
N TYR A 149 -13.94 2.56 13.38
CA TYR A 149 -13.88 4.00 13.11
C TYR A 149 -14.29 4.35 11.67
N LEU A 150 -13.80 3.61 10.66
CA LEU A 150 -14.16 3.83 9.26
C LEU A 150 -15.65 3.59 9.03
N ARG A 151 -16.23 2.51 9.57
CA ARG A 151 -17.67 2.23 9.47
C ARG A 151 -18.51 3.31 10.15
N PHE A 152 -18.11 3.77 11.33
CA PHE A 152 -18.79 4.88 12.02
C PHE A 152 -18.72 6.16 11.20
N ARG A 153 -17.56 6.47 10.61
CA ARG A 153 -17.40 7.62 9.72
C ARG A 153 -18.30 7.51 8.49
N GLU A 154 -18.25 6.39 7.76
CA GLU A 154 -19.09 6.16 6.58
C GLU A 154 -20.59 6.25 6.92
N MET A 155 -21.02 5.74 8.07
CA MET A 155 -22.38 5.87 8.56
C MET A 155 -22.78 7.34 8.83
N PHE A 156 -21.91 8.12 9.47
CA PHE A 156 -22.16 9.55 9.74
C PHE A 156 -22.22 10.39 8.45
N TYR A 157 -21.28 10.20 7.52
CA TYR A 157 -21.29 10.89 6.22
C TYR A 157 -22.43 10.41 5.30
N GLY A 158 -22.81 9.14 5.39
CA GLY A 158 -24.00 8.60 4.73
C GLY A 158 -25.30 9.24 5.24
N ALA A 159 -25.40 9.51 6.54
CA ALA A 159 -26.56 10.19 7.14
C ALA A 159 -26.65 11.67 6.73
N GLU A 160 -25.52 12.37 6.57
CA GLU A 160 -25.48 13.76 6.08
C GLU A 160 -25.81 13.86 4.58
N SER A 161 -25.33 12.93 3.76
CA SER A 161 -25.66 12.90 2.33
C SER A 161 -27.14 12.56 2.06
N LEU A 162 -27.76 11.69 2.85
CA LEU A 162 -29.22 11.45 2.82
C LEU A 162 -30.04 12.65 3.31
N ARG A 163 -29.54 13.41 4.30
CA ARG A 163 -30.18 14.69 4.71
C ARG A 163 -30.09 15.76 3.63
N ALA A 164 -28.94 15.91 2.96
CA ALA A 164 -28.75 16.86 1.87
C ALA A 164 -29.64 16.56 0.64
N GLN A 165 -29.90 15.28 0.37
CA GLN A 165 -30.81 14.82 -0.70
C GLN A 165 -32.30 14.94 -0.31
N SER A 166 -32.62 14.90 0.99
CA SER A 166 -33.97 15.14 1.52
C SER A 166 -34.35 16.63 1.53
N THR A 167 -33.40 17.55 1.70
CA THR A 167 -33.64 19.02 1.68
C THR A 167 -33.75 19.60 0.27
N SER A 168 -33.48 18.82 -0.78
CA SER A 168 -33.51 19.26 -2.19
C SER A 168 -34.71 18.72 -2.99
N ARG A 169 -35.69 18.06 -2.33
CA ARG A 169 -37.00 17.78 -2.92
C ARG A 169 -38.01 18.84 -2.47
N PRO A 170 -38.28 19.91 -3.25
CA PRO A 170 -39.48 20.70 -3.03
C PRO A 170 -40.70 19.83 -3.37
N LEU A 171 -41.76 19.99 -2.56
CA LEU A 171 -43.08 19.48 -2.87
C LEU A 171 -43.47 19.91 -4.28
N SER A 172 -43.78 18.96 -5.15
CA SER A 172 -44.71 19.16 -6.25
C SER A 172 -45.66 17.97 -6.26
N ILE A 173 -46.72 18.21 -5.50
CA ILE A 173 -48.00 17.52 -5.45
C ILE A 173 -48.68 17.69 -6.81
N VAL A 174 -49.21 16.59 -7.34
CA VAL A 174 -50.52 16.46 -8.02
C VAL A 174 -50.80 17.43 -9.18
N TYR A 175 -50.70 16.94 -10.42
CA TYR A 175 -51.83 16.56 -11.30
C TYR A 175 -51.26 15.93 -12.58
#